data_AF-A0A7S0KPU2-F1
#
_entry.id   AF-A0A7S0KPU2-F1
#
_cell.length_a   1.000
_cell.length_b   1.000
_cell.length_c   1.000
_cell.angle_alpha   90.00
_cell.angle_beta   90.00
_cell.angle_gamma   90.00
#
_symmetry.space_group_name_H-M   'P 1'
#
loop_
_entity.id
_entity.type
_entity.pdbx_description
1 polymer ?
#
loop_
_entity_poly.entity_id
_entity_poly.type
_entity_poly.pdbx_seq_one_letter_code
_entity_poly.pdbx_strand_id
1 'polypeptide(L)'
;MNDTNRVIVAWALIALACSSGWYLDRRLPTPVAEDAPPTVFSEARALKLARDMEAGGPRPAGSHAEARAFDLIRQELRTIEATRPNVGDDGDDQLEIDVVEHSHSGQFPLHVGGDPRHEQLMVYENLPSLAIRIRRRDDSLPRDGKERERTALLVSVHVDTVHVSPGGSDNAASAAVAVELVRNVVADADALFGADAREKGGESSARG
;
A
#
# COMPACT_ATOMS: atom_id res chain seq x y z
N MET A 1 -4.15 46.56 -8.49
CA MET A 1 -3.72 46.14 -7.14
C MET A 1 -2.23 46.44 -7.02
N ASN A 2 -1.87 47.40 -6.18
CA ASN A 2 -0.49 47.85 -5.91
C ASN A 2 0.30 46.77 -5.16
N ASP A 3 1.63 46.76 -5.33
CA ASP A 3 2.51 45.67 -4.86
C ASP A 3 2.40 45.42 -3.35
N THR A 4 2.16 46.45 -2.55
CA THR A 4 1.89 46.34 -1.11
C THR A 4 0.68 45.45 -0.82
N ASN A 5 -0.41 45.59 -1.59
CA ASN A 5 -1.61 44.77 -1.39
C ASN A 5 -1.36 43.31 -1.80
N ARG A 6 -0.52 43.06 -2.81
CA ARG A 6 -0.13 41.70 -3.20
C ARG A 6 0.69 41.01 -2.11
N VAL A 7 1.64 41.74 -1.49
CA VAL A 7 2.45 41.23 -0.39
C VAL A 7 1.59 40.94 0.84
N ILE A 8 0.66 41.83 1.20
CA ILE A 8 -0.26 41.60 2.33
C ILE A 8 -1.13 40.36 2.09
N VAL A 9 -1.69 40.21 0.88
CA VAL A 9 -2.50 39.03 0.53
C VAL A 9 -1.65 37.76 0.59
N ALA A 10 -0.42 37.77 0.08
CA ALA A 10 0.47 36.61 0.15
C ALA A 10 0.76 36.19 1.60
N TRP A 11 1.08 37.16 2.47
CA TRP A 11 1.29 36.87 3.89
C TRP A 11 0.04 36.36 4.60
N ALA A 12 -1.14 36.93 4.28
CA ALA A 12 -2.41 36.45 4.83
C ALA A 12 -2.70 35.00 4.42
N LEU A 13 -2.42 34.63 3.16
CA LEU A 13 -2.58 33.25 2.67
C LEU A 13 -1.59 32.29 3.33
N ILE A 14 -0.33 32.70 3.51
CA ILE A 14 0.68 31.89 4.22
C ILE A 14 0.24 31.67 5.68
N ALA A 15 -0.16 32.74 6.39
CA ALA A 15 -0.63 32.64 7.76
C ALA A 15 -1.88 31.75 7.88
N LEU A 16 -2.82 31.86 6.95
CA LEU A 16 -4.00 31.00 6.89
C LEU A 16 -3.62 29.53 6.64
N ALA A 17 -2.71 29.26 5.70
CA ALA A 17 -2.25 27.90 5.41
C ALA A 17 -1.52 27.29 6.63
N CYS A 18 -0.61 28.03 7.26
CA CYS A 18 0.12 27.57 8.45
C CYS A 18 -0.80 27.34 9.65
N SER A 19 -1.73 28.27 9.93
CA SER A 19 -2.69 28.13 11.03
C SER A 19 -3.68 26.99 10.80
N SER A 20 -4.15 26.81 9.55
CA SER A 20 -5.01 25.67 9.19
C SER A 20 -4.27 24.35 9.32
N GLY A 21 -3.03 24.26 8.80
CA GLY A 21 -2.20 23.07 8.93
C GLY A 21 -1.97 22.69 10.40
N TRP A 22 -1.57 23.65 11.23
CA TRP A 22 -1.41 23.45 12.67
C TRP A 22 -2.72 23.04 13.38
N TYR A 23 -3.85 23.63 13.00
CA TYR A 23 -5.14 23.32 13.59
C TYR A 23 -5.60 21.90 13.25
N LEU A 24 -5.42 21.49 11.98
CA LEU A 24 -5.77 20.15 11.50
C LEU A 24 -4.85 19.08 12.10
N ASP A 25 -3.54 19.35 12.17
CA ASP A 25 -2.54 18.45 12.75
C ASP A 25 -2.84 18.10 14.21
N ARG A 26 -3.38 19.06 14.98
CA ARG A 26 -3.79 18.85 16.38
C ARG A 26 -5.15 18.20 16.57
N ARG A 27 -5.86 17.92 15.48
CA ARG A 27 -7.19 17.30 15.48
C ARG A 27 -7.24 16.03 14.64
N LEU A 28 -6.07 15.43 14.39
CA LEU A 28 -6.02 14.11 13.81
C LEU A 28 -6.69 13.10 14.76
N PRO A 29 -7.41 12.09 14.22
CA PRO A 29 -7.93 11.00 15.03
C PRO A 29 -6.83 10.34 15.86
N THR A 30 -7.18 9.80 17.03
CA THR A 30 -6.23 9.01 17.80
C THR A 30 -5.80 7.78 16.96
N PRO A 31 -4.49 7.53 16.82
CA PRO A 31 -3.99 6.36 16.10
C PRO A 31 -4.58 5.07 16.66
N VAL A 32 -4.99 4.18 15.76
CA VAL A 32 -5.40 2.83 16.14
C VAL A 32 -4.17 2.06 16.62
N ALA A 33 -4.26 1.45 17.80
CA ALA A 33 -3.15 0.77 18.47
C ALA A 33 -2.63 -0.46 17.71
N GLU A 34 -1.41 -0.89 18.04
CA GLU A 34 -0.73 -2.01 17.35
C GLU A 34 -1.42 -3.37 17.55
N ASP A 35 -2.12 -3.54 18.68
CA ASP A 35 -2.84 -4.75 19.07
C ASP A 35 -4.30 -4.78 18.60
N ALA A 36 -4.73 -3.77 17.84
CA ALA A 36 -6.06 -3.75 17.25
C ALA A 36 -6.31 -4.98 16.37
N PRO A 37 -7.57 -5.46 16.25
CA PRO A 37 -7.91 -6.58 15.40
C PRO A 37 -7.34 -6.43 13.98
N PRO A 38 -6.86 -7.50 13.33
CA PRO A 38 -6.21 -7.42 12.02
C PRO A 38 -7.18 -7.01 10.90
N THR A 39 -8.49 -7.07 11.12
CA THR A 39 -9.53 -6.56 10.22
C THR A 39 -9.66 -5.03 10.23
N VAL A 40 -9.03 -4.34 11.19
CA VAL A 40 -9.02 -2.87 11.31
C VAL A 40 -7.63 -2.34 10.98
N PHE A 41 -7.57 -1.31 10.12
CA PHE A 41 -6.31 -0.64 9.80
C PHE A 41 -5.68 -0.03 11.06
N SER A 42 -4.46 -0.48 11.39
CA SER A 42 -3.68 0.07 12.49
C SER A 42 -2.60 1.02 12.00
N GLU A 43 -2.80 2.31 12.26
CA GLU A 43 -1.77 3.32 12.02
C GLU A 43 -0.49 2.99 12.79
N ALA A 44 -0.59 2.50 14.03
CA ALA A 44 0.60 2.21 14.83
C ALA A 44 1.46 1.09 14.23
N ARG A 45 0.86 0.02 13.69
CA ARG A 45 1.60 -1.04 12.96
C ARG A 45 2.28 -0.50 11.70
N ALA A 46 1.54 0.25 10.89
CA ALA A 46 2.09 0.87 9.67
C ALA A 46 3.22 1.84 10.02
N LEU A 47 3.02 2.71 11.01
CA LEU A 47 4.02 3.68 11.44
C LEU A 47 5.28 2.99 11.99
N LYS A 48 5.14 1.89 12.73
CA LYS A 48 6.28 1.10 13.20
C LYS A 48 7.15 0.63 12.04
N LEU A 49 6.56 -0.01 11.01
CA LEU A 49 7.30 -0.46 9.83
C LEU A 49 7.93 0.73 9.08
N ALA A 50 7.22 1.84 8.92
CA ALA A 50 7.77 3.04 8.28
C ALA A 50 8.97 3.59 9.05
N ARG A 51 8.92 3.62 10.38
CA ARG A 51 10.04 4.03 11.24
C ARG A 51 11.22 3.08 11.16
N ASP A 52 10.96 1.77 11.08
CA ASP A 52 12.00 0.75 10.89
C ASP A 52 12.72 0.96 9.55
N MET A 53 11.99 1.33 8.47
CA MET A 53 12.58 1.70 7.18
C MET A 53 13.38 3.02 7.25
N GLU A 54 12.84 4.05 7.89
CA GLU A 54 13.50 5.36 8.07
C GLU A 54 14.80 5.24 8.87
N ALA A 55 14.81 4.40 9.91
CA ALA A 55 15.99 4.15 10.74
C ALA A 55 17.17 3.58 9.94
N GLY A 56 16.87 2.91 8.82
CA GLY A 56 17.87 2.44 7.86
C GLY A 56 18.57 3.54 7.03
N GLY A 57 18.11 4.78 7.13
CA GLY A 57 18.61 5.93 6.37
C GLY A 57 18.04 5.99 4.94
N PRO A 58 18.65 6.79 4.05
CA PRO A 58 18.32 6.80 2.63
C PRO A 58 18.44 5.41 2.00
N ARG A 59 17.48 5.06 1.14
CA ARG A 59 17.38 3.79 0.43
C ARG A 59 17.40 3.99 -1.10
N PRO A 60 18.50 4.46 -1.71
CA PRO A 60 18.57 4.58 -3.17
C PRO A 60 18.29 3.25 -3.87
N ALA A 61 17.59 3.32 -5.01
CA ALA A 61 17.31 2.15 -5.83
C ALA A 61 18.60 1.36 -6.16
N GLY A 62 18.53 0.04 -6.02
CA GLY A 62 19.64 -0.90 -6.22
C GLY A 62 20.63 -0.99 -5.05
N SER A 63 20.44 -0.21 -3.98
CA SER A 63 21.34 -0.23 -2.84
C SER A 63 21.04 -1.36 -1.85
N HIS A 64 22.04 -1.71 -1.03
CA HIS A 64 21.82 -2.61 0.12
C HIS A 64 20.79 -2.06 1.12
N ALA A 65 20.58 -0.74 1.18
CA ALA A 65 19.59 -0.13 2.05
C ALA A 65 18.16 -0.36 1.54
N GLU A 66 17.94 -0.31 0.23
CA GLU A 66 16.67 -0.70 -0.38
C GLU A 66 16.39 -2.19 -0.17
N ALA A 67 17.39 -3.06 -0.39
CA ALA A 67 17.25 -4.50 -0.18
C ALA A 67 16.78 -4.83 1.27
N ARG A 68 17.36 -4.16 2.27
CA ARG A 68 16.92 -4.31 3.68
C ARG A 68 15.47 -3.88 3.90
N ALA A 69 14.98 -2.86 3.19
CA ALA A 69 13.58 -2.44 3.30
C ALA A 69 12.63 -3.48 2.71
N PHE A 70 12.99 -4.12 1.60
CA PHE A 70 12.25 -5.28 1.10
C PHE A 70 12.27 -6.44 2.11
N ASP A 71 13.37 -6.67 2.82
CA ASP A 71 13.42 -7.71 3.86
C ASP A 71 12.47 -7.44 5.04
N LEU A 72 12.34 -6.17 5.44
CA LEU A 72 11.34 -5.75 6.44
C LEU A 72 9.91 -6.02 5.95
N ILE A 73 9.61 -5.67 4.69
CA ILE A 73 8.31 -5.98 4.08
C ILE A 73 8.05 -7.49 4.11
N ARG A 74 9.02 -8.30 3.66
CA ARG A 74 8.88 -9.77 3.66
C ARG A 74 8.66 -10.32 5.07
N GLN A 75 9.30 -9.74 6.09
CA GLN A 75 9.09 -10.15 7.47
C GLN A 75 7.65 -9.91 7.90
N GLU A 76 7.09 -8.74 7.62
CA GLU A 76 5.70 -8.44 7.92
C GLU A 76 4.72 -9.32 7.15
N LEU A 77 4.99 -9.60 5.87
CA LEU A 77 4.17 -10.51 5.06
C LEU A 77 4.15 -11.92 5.65
N ARG A 78 5.29 -12.45 6.11
CA ARG A 78 5.33 -13.75 6.82
C ARG A 78 4.50 -13.74 8.10
N THR A 79 4.51 -12.63 8.84
CA THR A 79 3.68 -12.48 10.04
C THR A 79 2.19 -12.44 9.69
N ILE A 80 1.80 -11.74 8.62
CA ILE A 80 0.42 -11.71 8.13
C ILE A 80 -0.01 -13.12 7.72
N GLU A 81 0.81 -13.82 6.93
CA GLU A 81 0.50 -15.17 6.48
C GLU A 81 0.37 -16.17 7.64
N ALA A 82 1.23 -16.07 8.65
CA ALA A 82 1.20 -16.95 9.82
C ALA A 82 0.00 -16.72 10.76
N THR A 83 -0.64 -15.54 10.69
CA THR A 83 -1.73 -15.14 11.60
C THR A 83 -3.09 -15.06 10.90
N ARG A 84 -3.14 -15.37 9.60
CA ARG A 84 -4.37 -15.26 8.82
C ARG A 84 -5.42 -16.29 9.25
N PRO A 85 -6.71 -15.92 9.20
CA PRO A 85 -7.79 -16.89 9.37
C PRO A 85 -7.86 -17.81 8.14
N ASN A 86 -8.37 -19.03 8.35
CA ASN A 86 -8.76 -19.90 7.24
C ASN A 86 -10.00 -19.32 6.57
N VAL A 87 -10.03 -19.29 5.23
CA VAL A 87 -11.17 -18.80 4.45
C VAL A 87 -11.91 -19.98 3.82
N GLY A 88 -13.10 -20.31 4.32
CA GLY A 88 -13.95 -21.40 3.82
C GLY A 88 -14.55 -22.28 4.94
N ASP A 89 -15.66 -22.96 4.63
CA ASP A 89 -16.45 -23.72 5.62
C ASP A 89 -15.91 -25.15 5.88
N ASP A 90 -15.20 -25.76 4.92
CA ASP A 90 -14.86 -27.20 4.92
C ASP A 90 -13.39 -27.51 5.26
N GLY A 91 -12.64 -26.55 5.82
CA GLY A 91 -11.23 -26.72 6.17
C GLY A 91 -10.25 -26.69 4.98
N ASP A 92 -10.74 -26.55 3.75
CA ASP A 92 -9.93 -26.17 2.58
C ASP A 92 -9.92 -24.65 2.45
N ASP A 93 -8.77 -24.07 2.75
CA ASP A 93 -8.55 -22.64 2.67
C ASP A 93 -8.57 -22.17 1.20
N GLN A 94 -9.59 -21.38 0.88
CA GLN A 94 -9.86 -20.86 -0.46
C GLN A 94 -9.06 -19.59 -0.77
N LEU A 95 -8.35 -19.00 0.18
CA LEU A 95 -7.53 -17.81 -0.06
C LEU A 95 -6.16 -18.19 -0.63
N GLU A 96 -5.80 -17.59 -1.76
CA GLU A 96 -4.48 -17.74 -2.37
C GLU A 96 -3.73 -16.41 -2.30
N ILE A 97 -2.53 -16.45 -1.74
CA ILE A 97 -1.63 -15.30 -1.60
C ILE A 97 -0.34 -15.64 -2.32
N ASP A 98 -0.07 -14.95 -3.44
CA ASP A 98 1.17 -15.10 -4.19
C ASP A 98 2.08 -13.90 -3.91
N VAL A 99 3.30 -14.16 -3.41
CA VAL A 99 4.38 -13.17 -3.36
C VAL A 99 5.27 -13.41 -4.58
N VAL A 100 5.27 -12.46 -5.50
CA VAL A 100 6.00 -12.53 -6.77
C VAL A 100 7.14 -11.52 -6.75
N GLU A 101 8.35 -12.01 -6.93
CA GLU A 101 9.56 -11.19 -6.96
C GLU A 101 10.19 -11.22 -8.33
N HIS A 102 10.54 -10.04 -8.85
CA HIS A 102 11.22 -9.90 -10.13
C HIS A 102 12.33 -8.86 -10.03
N SER A 103 13.41 -9.10 -10.76
CA SER A 103 14.50 -8.15 -10.97
C SER A 103 14.41 -7.57 -12.38
N HIS A 104 14.58 -6.27 -12.52
CA HIS A 104 14.47 -5.57 -13.79
C HIS A 104 15.77 -4.83 -14.12
N SER A 105 16.22 -4.97 -15.35
CA SER A 105 17.35 -4.22 -15.91
C SER A 105 16.88 -3.45 -17.12
N GLY A 106 17.42 -2.27 -17.35
CA GLY A 106 17.00 -1.46 -18.47
C GLY A 106 17.57 -0.06 -18.44
N GLN A 107 17.03 0.76 -19.35
CA GLN A 107 17.34 2.16 -19.43
C GLN A 107 16.11 2.95 -19.86
N PHE A 108 15.95 4.17 -19.34
CA PHE A 108 14.94 5.11 -19.79
C PHE A 108 15.45 6.54 -19.73
N PRO A 109 15.03 7.42 -20.65
CA PRO A 109 15.35 8.84 -20.58
C PRO A 109 14.49 9.52 -19.51
N LEU A 110 15.13 10.21 -18.56
CA LEU A 110 14.46 11.06 -17.59
C LEU A 110 14.60 12.53 -18.00
N HIS A 111 13.48 13.19 -18.25
CA HIS A 111 13.43 14.62 -18.56
C HIS A 111 13.30 15.41 -17.27
N VAL A 112 14.42 15.93 -16.75
CA VAL A 112 14.45 16.62 -15.45
C VAL A 112 13.56 17.86 -15.50
N GLY A 113 12.60 17.96 -14.58
CA GLY A 113 11.62 19.06 -14.54
C GLY A 113 10.61 19.05 -15.69
N GLY A 114 10.52 17.96 -16.46
CA GLY A 114 9.62 17.83 -17.61
C GLY A 114 10.11 18.56 -18.87
N ASP A 115 11.34 19.09 -18.89
CA ASP A 115 11.91 19.73 -20.07
C ASP A 115 12.54 18.68 -21.00
N PRO A 116 12.01 18.47 -22.22
CA PRO A 116 12.54 17.50 -23.18
C PRO A 116 13.96 17.82 -23.67
N ARG A 117 14.51 19.00 -23.37
CA ARG A 117 15.89 19.37 -23.72
C ARG A 117 16.92 18.98 -22.68
N HIS A 118 16.49 18.61 -21.48
CA HIS A 118 17.34 18.21 -20.36
C HIS A 118 17.11 16.73 -20.04
N GLU A 119 17.68 15.86 -20.88
CA GLU A 119 17.60 14.41 -20.73
C GLU A 119 18.76 13.89 -19.87
N GLN A 120 18.42 13.05 -18.88
CA GLN A 120 19.35 12.17 -18.19
C GLN A 120 18.98 10.74 -18.51
N LEU A 121 19.84 10.01 -19.20
CA LEU A 121 19.63 8.59 -19.43
C LEU A 121 19.84 7.83 -18.12
N MET A 122 18.76 7.30 -17.57
CA MET A 122 18.81 6.41 -16.42
C MET A 122 19.13 5.01 -16.90
N VAL A 123 20.16 4.39 -16.32
CA VAL A 123 20.54 3.00 -16.57
C VAL A 123 20.53 2.27 -15.24
N TYR A 124 19.92 1.10 -15.21
CA TYR A 124 19.78 0.31 -14.01
C TYR A 124 19.90 -1.18 -14.33
N GLU A 125 20.35 -1.93 -13.33
CA GLU A 125 20.55 -3.36 -13.43
C GLU A 125 19.99 -4.04 -12.19
N ASN A 126 19.26 -5.12 -12.40
CA ASN A 126 18.73 -6.01 -11.36
C ASN A 126 17.95 -5.28 -10.25
N LEU A 127 17.18 -4.26 -10.59
CA LEU A 127 16.32 -3.57 -9.64
C LEU A 127 15.20 -4.49 -9.14
N PRO A 128 15.11 -4.72 -7.82
CA PRO A 128 14.10 -5.60 -7.26
C PRO A 128 12.71 -4.96 -7.32
N SER A 129 11.71 -5.81 -7.49
CA SER A 129 10.30 -5.48 -7.35
C SER A 129 9.59 -6.63 -6.66
N LEU A 130 8.59 -6.30 -5.86
CA LEU A 130 7.80 -7.25 -5.10
C LEU A 130 6.32 -6.94 -5.35
N ALA A 131 5.57 -7.95 -5.80
CA ALA A 131 4.13 -7.89 -5.97
C ALA A 131 3.47 -8.92 -5.06
N ILE A 132 2.34 -8.53 -4.47
CA ILE A 132 1.52 -9.42 -3.63
C ILE A 132 0.17 -9.52 -4.32
N ARG A 133 -0.23 -10.73 -4.68
CA ARG A 133 -1.53 -11.01 -5.28
C ARG A 133 -2.37 -11.80 -4.30
N ILE A 134 -3.54 -11.27 -3.96
CA ILE A 134 -4.51 -11.94 -3.09
C ILE A 134 -5.76 -12.22 -3.92
N ARG A 135 -6.23 -13.46 -3.91
CA ARG A 135 -7.41 -13.90 -4.67
C ARG A 135 -8.06 -15.11 -4.02
N ARG A 136 -9.30 -15.42 -4.40
CA ARG A 136 -9.85 -16.75 -4.10
C ARG A 136 -9.40 -17.78 -5.14
N ARG A 137 -9.26 -19.02 -4.71
CA ARG A 137 -8.94 -20.17 -5.56
C ARG A 137 -10.05 -20.46 -6.57
N ASP A 138 -11.32 -20.30 -6.18
CA ASP A 138 -12.48 -20.53 -7.03
C ASP A 138 -12.75 -19.42 -8.06
N ASP A 139 -12.15 -18.22 -7.94
CA ASP A 139 -12.19 -17.19 -8.99
C ASP A 139 -11.54 -17.66 -10.32
N SER A 140 -10.71 -18.71 -10.24
CA SER A 140 -10.13 -19.38 -11.41
C SER A 140 -11.15 -20.23 -12.19
N LEU A 141 -12.26 -20.63 -11.57
CA LEU A 141 -13.22 -21.60 -12.12
C LEU A 141 -14.51 -20.90 -12.59
N PRO A 142 -15.00 -21.20 -13.81
CA PRO A 142 -16.32 -20.73 -14.24
C PRO A 142 -17.41 -21.37 -13.38
N ARG A 143 -18.20 -20.57 -12.68
CA ARG A 143 -19.39 -21.05 -11.95
C ARG A 143 -20.58 -21.04 -12.92
N ASP A 144 -21.18 -22.20 -13.14
CA ASP A 144 -22.39 -22.37 -13.97
C ASP A 144 -22.30 -21.86 -15.42
N GLY A 145 -21.11 -21.91 -16.03
CA GLY A 145 -20.93 -21.57 -17.46
C GLY A 145 -21.13 -20.10 -17.81
N LYS A 146 -21.22 -19.21 -16.82
CA LYS A 146 -21.19 -17.75 -17.03
C LYS A 146 -19.85 -17.19 -16.57
N GLU A 147 -19.15 -16.50 -17.46
CA GLU A 147 -17.97 -15.73 -17.06
C GLU A 147 -18.40 -14.67 -16.05
N ARG A 148 -17.80 -14.71 -14.86
CA ARG A 148 -17.90 -13.64 -13.89
C ARG A 148 -17.12 -12.45 -14.41
N GLU A 149 -17.66 -11.24 -14.28
CA GLU A 149 -16.89 -10.02 -14.52
C GLU A 149 -15.77 -9.96 -13.46
N ARG A 150 -14.52 -10.12 -13.89
CA ARG A 150 -13.36 -10.15 -12.99
C ARG A 150 -12.89 -8.72 -12.78
N THR A 151 -13.00 -8.24 -11.55
CA THR A 151 -12.44 -6.94 -11.15
C THR A 151 -11.11 -7.16 -10.43
N ALA A 152 -10.11 -6.35 -10.76
CA ALA A 152 -8.83 -6.33 -10.06
C ALA A 152 -8.53 -4.89 -9.61
N LEU A 153 -7.97 -4.76 -8.41
CA LEU A 153 -7.46 -3.51 -7.88
C LEU A 153 -5.95 -3.63 -7.70
N LEU A 154 -5.20 -2.68 -8.27
CA LEU A 154 -3.76 -2.58 -8.08
C LEU A 154 -3.46 -1.39 -7.16
N VAL A 155 -2.80 -1.67 -6.04
CA VAL A 155 -2.17 -0.66 -5.19
C VAL A 155 -0.67 -0.72 -5.42
N SER A 156 -0.06 0.39 -5.84
CA SER A 156 1.36 0.48 -6.16
C SER A 156 2.02 1.58 -5.34
N VAL A 157 3.21 1.30 -4.85
CA VAL A 157 4.06 2.16 -4.04
C VAL A 157 5.51 1.89 -4.42
N HIS A 158 6.38 2.89 -4.31
CA HIS A 158 7.82 2.66 -4.41
C HIS A 158 8.44 2.59 -3.01
N VAL A 159 9.56 1.90 -2.88
CA VAL A 159 10.23 1.58 -1.60
C VAL A 159 11.53 2.39 -1.43
N ASP A 160 12.15 2.72 -2.56
CA ASP A 160 13.38 3.48 -2.63
C ASP A 160 13.19 4.95 -2.22
N THR A 161 14.31 5.64 -2.04
CA THR A 161 14.35 7.07 -1.75
C THR A 161 15.46 7.74 -2.54
N VAL A 162 15.40 9.07 -2.61
CA VAL A 162 16.58 9.86 -2.99
C VAL A 162 17.70 9.69 -1.96
N HIS A 163 18.95 9.83 -2.41
CA HIS A 163 20.15 9.63 -1.61
C HIS A 163 20.35 10.60 -0.43
N VAL A 164 19.62 11.73 -0.41
CA VAL A 164 19.75 12.77 0.63
C VAL A 164 18.70 12.70 1.73
N SER A 165 17.71 11.82 1.61
CA SER A 165 16.56 11.77 2.52
C SER A 165 16.27 10.34 2.97
N PRO A 166 15.94 10.11 4.25
CA PRO A 166 15.46 8.81 4.72
C PRO A 166 14.06 8.46 4.19
N GLY A 167 13.38 9.42 3.55
CA GLY A 167 12.14 9.17 2.82
C GLY A 167 10.98 8.67 3.69
N GLY A 168 10.68 9.40 4.77
CA GLY A 168 9.58 9.04 5.67
C GLY A 168 8.21 9.13 4.98
N SER A 169 7.82 10.34 4.56
CA SER A 169 6.59 10.50 3.75
C SER A 169 6.73 9.95 2.32
N ASP A 170 7.92 10.08 1.74
CA ASP A 170 8.25 9.69 0.37
C ASP A 170 9.42 8.68 0.42
N ASN A 171 9.17 7.39 0.59
CA ASN A 171 7.84 6.77 0.57
C ASN A 171 7.65 5.63 1.59
N ALA A 172 8.40 5.66 2.70
CA ALA A 172 8.28 4.65 3.77
C ALA A 172 6.84 4.55 4.32
N ALA A 173 6.17 5.68 4.52
CA ALA A 173 4.80 5.73 5.02
C ALA A 173 3.83 4.99 4.09
N SER A 174 3.83 5.30 2.79
CA SER A 174 2.93 4.64 1.84
C SER A 174 3.26 3.16 1.67
N ALA A 175 4.55 2.80 1.66
CA ALA A 175 4.98 1.40 1.63
C ALA A 175 4.43 0.63 2.85
N ALA A 176 4.52 1.20 4.04
CA ALA A 176 4.00 0.56 5.24
C ALA A 176 2.47 0.52 5.29
N VAL A 177 1.78 1.56 4.80
CA VAL A 177 0.32 1.57 4.64
C VAL A 177 -0.12 0.45 3.70
N ALA A 178 0.58 0.23 2.59
CA ALA A 178 0.27 -0.86 1.66
C ALA A 178 0.40 -2.24 2.31
N VAL A 179 1.40 -2.44 3.17
CA VAL A 179 1.57 -3.70 3.93
C VAL A 179 0.47 -3.88 4.98
N GLU A 180 0.08 -2.83 5.70
CA GLU A 180 -1.04 -2.92 6.64
C GLU A 180 -2.38 -3.15 5.93
N LEU A 181 -2.57 -2.57 4.73
CA LEU A 181 -3.73 -2.87 3.89
C LEU A 181 -3.77 -4.35 3.50
N VAL A 182 -2.63 -4.95 3.16
CA VAL A 182 -2.54 -6.41 2.93
C VAL A 182 -2.99 -7.19 4.16
N ARG A 183 -2.58 -6.79 5.37
CA ARG A 183 -3.05 -7.42 6.62
C ARG A 183 -4.57 -7.36 6.74
N ASN A 184 -5.17 -6.20 6.48
CA ASN A 184 -6.62 -6.02 6.57
C ASN A 184 -7.37 -6.84 5.52
N VAL A 185 -6.91 -6.84 4.27
CA VAL A 185 -7.52 -7.61 3.18
C VAL A 185 -7.44 -9.11 3.44
N VAL A 186 -6.31 -9.59 3.93
CA VAL A 186 -6.14 -11.01 4.28
C VAL A 186 -7.01 -11.40 5.47
N ALA A 187 -7.12 -10.55 6.48
CA ALA A 187 -7.93 -10.82 7.67
C ALA A 187 -9.43 -10.79 7.40
N ASP A 188 -9.88 -9.93 6.49
CA ASP A 188 -11.30 -9.76 6.13
C ASP A 188 -11.65 -10.37 4.76
N ALA A 189 -10.82 -11.30 4.28
CA ALA A 189 -10.93 -11.90 2.96
C ALA A 189 -12.30 -12.58 2.72
N ASP A 190 -12.90 -13.21 3.73
CA ASP A 190 -14.24 -13.80 3.60
C ASP A 190 -15.32 -12.74 3.36
N ALA A 191 -15.24 -11.58 4.02
CA ALA A 191 -16.19 -10.50 3.79
C ALA A 191 -15.99 -9.85 2.41
N LEU A 192 -14.73 -9.62 2.03
CA LEU A 192 -14.37 -8.94 0.77
C LEU A 192 -14.61 -9.80 -0.47
N PHE A 193 -14.34 -11.11 -0.38
CA PHE A 193 -14.46 -12.04 -1.51
C PHE A 193 -15.65 -13.01 -1.41
N GLY A 194 -16.39 -13.04 -0.29
CA GLY A 194 -17.46 -14.02 -0.01
C GLY A 194 -18.90 -13.52 -0.09
N ALA A 195 -19.14 -12.21 -0.24
CA ALA A 195 -20.48 -11.61 -0.22
C ALA A 195 -21.46 -12.24 -1.24
N ASP A 196 -20.98 -12.64 -2.42
CA ASP A 196 -21.83 -13.20 -3.49
C ASP A 196 -22.38 -14.61 -3.19
N ALA A 197 -21.80 -15.34 -2.23
CA ALA A 197 -22.27 -16.69 -1.87
C ALA A 197 -23.46 -16.65 -0.90
N ARG A 198 -23.55 -15.61 -0.04
CA ARG A 198 -24.59 -15.50 0.99
C ARG A 198 -25.94 -15.00 0.45
N GLU A 199 -25.95 -14.15 -0.57
CA GLU A 199 -27.21 -13.66 -1.15
C GLU A 199 -28.07 -14.76 -1.81
N LYS A 200 -27.46 -15.80 -2.38
CA LYS A 200 -28.22 -16.88 -3.03
C LYS A 200 -28.73 -17.98 -2.10
N GLY A 201 -28.24 -18.05 -0.86
CA GLY A 201 -28.68 -19.03 0.13
C GLY A 201 -29.96 -18.64 0.89
N GLY A 202 -30.31 -17.34 0.90
CA GLY A 202 -31.43 -16.80 1.67
C GLY A 202 -32.80 -16.98 1.02
N GLU A 203 -32.88 -17.14 -0.31
CA GLU A 203 -34.17 -17.19 -1.03
C GLU A 203 -34.79 -18.60 -1.14
N SER A 204 -34.06 -19.68 -0.80
CA SER A 204 -34.58 -21.04 -0.95
C SER A 204 -35.38 -21.55 0.25
N SER A 205 -35.41 -20.85 1.39
CA SER A 205 -36.03 -21.37 2.64
C SER A 205 -37.45 -20.84 2.92
N ALA A 206 -38.05 -20.04 2.03
CA ALA A 206 -39.36 -19.41 2.27
C ALA A 206 -40.52 -19.94 1.39
N ARG A 207 -40.41 -21.15 0.84
CA ARG A 207 -41.53 -21.84 0.16
C ARG A 207 -41.59 -23.30 0.60
N GLY A 208 -42.16 -23.52 1.77
CA GLY A 208 -42.73 -24.78 2.24
C GLY A 208 -44.20 -24.59 2.53
#